data_AF-A0A963I6C0-F1
#
_entry.id   AF-A0A963I6C0-F1
#
_cell.length_a   1.000
_cell.length_b   1.000
_cell.length_c   1.000
_cell.angle_alpha   90.00
_cell.angle_beta   90.00
_cell.angle_gamma   90.00
#
_symmetry.space_group_name_H-M   'P 1'
#
loop_
_entity.id
_entity.type
_entity.pdbx_description
1 polymer ?
#
loop_
_entity_poly.entity_id
_entity_poly.type
_entity_poly.pdbx_seq_one_letter_code
_entity_poly.pdbx_strand_id
1 'polypeptide(L)' 'MSLTREQQIAALEKDWAENPRWKGVKRGYSAADVVRLRGSMQPEYTLARRGAEKLWSLVNGGAAKGYVNAFGAITAGQAM' A
#
# COMPACT_ATOMS: atom_id res chain seq x y z
N MET A 1 -7.62 -19.80 10.80
CA MET A 1 -8.30 -19.04 11.88
C MET A 1 -8.45 -17.60 11.42
N SER A 2 -9.66 -17.04 11.49
CA SER A 2 -9.86 -15.62 11.18
C SER A 2 -9.35 -14.77 12.34
N LEU A 3 -8.57 -13.72 12.07
CA LEU A 3 -8.12 -12.78 13.09
C LEU A 3 -9.32 -12.03 13.67
N THR A 4 -9.37 -11.89 14.99
CA THR A 4 -10.36 -11.05 15.65
C THR A 4 -10.20 -9.59 15.23
N ARG A 5 -11.27 -8.80 15.38
CA ARG A 5 -11.24 -7.37 15.02
C ARG A 5 -10.12 -6.61 15.76
N GLU A 6 -9.93 -6.91 17.05
CA GLU A 6 -8.88 -6.32 17.88
C GLU A 6 -7.48 -6.69 17.37
N GLN A 7 -7.26 -7.95 17.00
CA GLN A 7 -5.99 -8.38 16.42
C GLN A 7 -5.71 -7.71 15.07
N GLN A 8 -6.73 -7.48 14.24
CA GLN A 8 -6.59 -6.76 12.97
C GLN A 8 -6.21 -5.29 13.18
N ILE A 9 -6.79 -4.63 14.18
CA ILE A 9 -6.46 -3.25 14.55
C ILE A 9 -5.02 -3.18 15.02
N ALA A 10 -4.63 -4.02 15.99
CA ALA A 10 -3.27 -4.05 16.53
C ALA A 10 -2.22 -4.35 15.45
N ALA A 11 -2.52 -5.27 14.52
CA ALA A 11 -1.64 -5.57 13.40
C ALA A 11 -1.45 -4.37 12.46
N LEU A 12 -2.52 -3.61 12.19
CA LEU A 12 -2.46 -2.43 11.34
C LEU A 12 -1.72 -1.27 12.01
N GLU A 13 -1.92 -1.06 13.30
CA GLU A 13 -1.20 -0.06 14.09
C GLU A 13 0.30 -0.38 14.13
N LYS A 14 0.65 -1.65 14.34
CA LYS A 14 2.03 -2.12 14.29
C LYS A 14 2.67 -1.88 12.93
N ASP A 15 1.99 -2.22 11.83
CA ASP A 15 2.48 -1.95 10.47
C ASP A 15 2.71 -0.44 10.27
N TRP A 16 1.77 0.41 10.69
CA TRP A 16 1.95 1.86 10.56
C TRP A 16 3.11 2.43 11.37
N ALA A 17 3.41 1.85 12.53
CA ALA A 17 4.48 2.30 13.41
C ALA A 17 5.88 1.82 12.94
N GLU A 18 5.98 0.57 12.48
CA GLU A 18 7.26 -0.08 12.21
C GLU A 18 7.67 -0.02 10.74
N ASN A 19 6.70 0.03 9.81
CA ASN A 19 7.00 -0.06 8.40
C ASN A 19 7.56 1.28 7.87
N PRO A 20 8.79 1.30 7.30
CA PRO A 20 9.40 2.52 6.76
C PRO A 20 8.56 3.16 5.65
N ARG A 21 7.70 2.37 4.99
CA ARG A 21 6.73 2.85 3.98
C ARG A 21 5.86 4.00 4.47
N TRP A 22 5.57 4.04 5.77
CA TRP A 22 4.65 5.00 6.39
C TRP A 22 5.37 6.11 7.17
N LYS A 23 6.72 6.14 7.15
CA LYS A 23 7.49 7.17 7.84
C LYS A 23 7.09 8.57 7.33
N GLY A 24 6.60 9.43 8.24
CA GLY A 24 6.17 10.79 7.93
C GLY A 24 4.73 10.92 7.40
N VAL A 25 3.98 9.81 7.27
CA VAL A 25 2.58 9.83 6.81
C VAL A 25 1.64 10.11 7.98
N LYS A 26 0.97 11.28 7.97
CA LYS A 26 -0.06 11.65 8.96
C LYS A 26 -1.44 11.15 8.50
N ARG A 27 -2.21 10.56 9.42
CA ARG A 27 -3.58 10.11 9.19
C ARG A 27 -4.51 10.81 10.18
N GLY A 28 -5.63 11.36 9.69
CA GLY A 28 -6.66 12.00 10.52
C GLY A 28 -7.72 11.04 11.06
N TYR A 29 -7.44 9.73 11.02
CA TYR A 29 -8.34 8.65 11.39
C TYR A 29 -7.56 7.52 12.06
N SER A 30 -8.26 6.67 12.81
CA SER A 30 -7.65 5.55 13.54
C SER A 30 -7.56 4.27 12.71
N ALA A 31 -6.73 3.31 13.13
CA ALA A 31 -6.74 1.96 12.57
C ALA A 31 -8.09 1.25 12.81
N ALA A 32 -8.76 1.55 13.92
CA ALA A 32 -10.10 1.04 14.23
C ALA A 32 -11.15 1.49 13.21
N ASP A 33 -11.06 2.72 12.71
CA ASP A 33 -11.93 3.23 11.64
C ASP A 33 -11.71 2.49 10.32
N VAL A 34 -10.45 2.19 9.99
CA VAL A 34 -10.12 1.42 8.79
C VAL A 34 -10.70 0.01 8.87
N VAL A 35 -10.49 -0.69 10.00
CA VAL A 35 -11.01 -2.05 10.19
C VAL A 35 -12.55 -2.06 10.24
N ARG A 36 -13.18 -1.01 10.79
CA ARG A 36 -14.64 -0.85 10.79
C ARG A 36 -15.23 -0.83 9.38
N LEU A 37 -14.55 -0.18 8.42
CA LEU A 37 -15.03 0.02 7.05
C LEU A 37 -14.57 -1.08 6.07
N ARG A 38 -13.62 -1.92 6.46
CA ARG A 38 -13.03 -2.98 5.62
C ARG A 38 -14.00 -4.14 5.30
N GLY A 39 -15.06 -4.32 6.08
CA GLY A 39 -15.96 -5.47 5.96
C GLY A 39 -15.32 -6.78 6.44
N SER A 40 -16.10 -7.86 6.43
CA SER A 40 -15.68 -9.18 6.96
C SER A 40 -14.77 -9.95 6.00
N MET A 41 -14.92 -9.76 4.68
CA MET A 41 -14.10 -10.40 3.65
C MET A 41 -13.20 -9.38 2.99
N GLN A 42 -11.92 -9.71 2.84
CA GLN A 42 -10.94 -8.85 2.18
C GLN A 42 -10.53 -9.48 0.84
N PRO A 43 -11.03 -8.97 -0.30
CA PRO A 43 -10.54 -9.39 -1.60
C PRO A 43 -9.05 -9.08 -1.77
N GLU A 44 -8.33 -9.97 -2.44
CA GLU A 44 -6.91 -9.79 -2.75
C GLU A 44 -6.72 -8.93 -4.01
N TYR A 45 -5.95 -7.86 -3.90
CA TYR A 45 -5.65 -6.93 -5.01
C TYR A 45 -4.21 -7.11 -5.51
N THR A 46 -3.91 -8.27 -6.10
CA THR A 46 -2.55 -8.72 -6.42
C THR A 46 -1.75 -7.71 -7.26
N LEU A 47 -2.33 -7.19 -8.35
CA LEU A 47 -1.63 -6.23 -9.22
C LEU A 47 -1.39 -4.89 -8.52
N ALA A 48 -2.35 -4.41 -7.73
CA ALA A 48 -2.22 -3.18 -6.97
C ALA A 48 -1.12 -3.30 -5.89
N ARG A 49 -1.07 -4.42 -5.16
CA ARG A 49 -0.02 -4.69 -4.16
C ARG A 49 1.37 -4.70 -4.82
N ARG A 50 1.56 -5.55 -5.82
CA ARG A 50 2.85 -5.70 -6.52
C ARG A 50 3.29 -4.38 -7.18
N GLY A 51 2.37 -3.66 -7.80
CA GLY A 51 2.65 -2.37 -8.44
C GLY A 51 3.10 -1.30 -7.44
N ALA A 52 2.40 -1.18 -6.30
CA ALA A 52 2.75 -0.22 -5.25
C ALA A 52 4.12 -0.53 -4.61
N GLU A 53 4.42 -1.79 -4.33
CA GLU A 53 5.71 -2.24 -3.79
C GLU A 53 6.86 -1.95 -4.76
N LYS A 54 6.68 -2.29 -6.04
CA LYS A 54 7.67 -2.03 -7.09
C LYS A 54 7.92 -0.53 -7.25
N LEU A 55 6.87 0.27 -7.36
CA LEU A 55 7.00 1.72 -7.54
C LEU A 55 7.67 2.37 -6.33
N TRP A 56 7.31 1.96 -5.12
CA TRP A 56 7.97 2.44 -3.90
C TRP A 56 9.48 2.17 -3.91
N SER A 57 9.89 0.96 -4.29
CA SER A 57 11.32 0.62 -4.42
C SER A 57 12.02 1.49 -5.46
N LEU A 58 11.40 1.70 -6.64
CA LEU A 58 11.98 2.53 -7.70
C LEU A 58 12.18 4.00 -7.28
N VAL A 59 11.17 4.60 -6.64
CA VAL A 59 11.22 6.00 -6.17
C VAL A 59 12.24 6.19 -5.05
N ASN A 60 12.49 5.15 -4.23
CA ASN A 60 13.44 5.21 -3.12
C ASN A 60 14.84 4.67 -3.49
N GLY A 61 15.27 4.87 -4.74
CA GLY A 61 16.64 4.60 -5.18
C GLY A 61 16.84 3.33 -6.01
N GLY A 62 15.79 2.53 -6.21
CA GLY A 62 15.85 1.34 -7.09
C GLY A 62 15.88 1.66 -8.60
N ALA A 63 15.70 2.92 -8.99
CA ALA A 63 15.70 3.32 -10.40
C ALA A 63 17.12 3.45 -10.96
N ALA A 64 17.38 2.87 -12.14
CA ALA A 64 18.69 2.86 -12.78
C ALA A 64 19.26 4.27 -13.07
N LYS A 65 18.39 5.25 -13.35
CA LYS A 65 18.78 6.64 -13.61
C LYS A 65 18.74 7.53 -12.36
N GLY A 66 18.40 6.98 -11.19
CA GLY A 66 18.16 7.73 -9.95
C GLY A 66 16.79 8.42 -9.88
N TYR A 67 15.98 8.34 -10.94
CA TYR A 67 14.61 8.87 -10.98
C TYR A 67 13.71 7.98 -11.85
N VAL A 68 12.39 8.14 -11.71
CA VAL A 68 11.37 7.43 -12.49
C VAL A 68 10.72 8.40 -13.47
N ASN A 69 10.90 8.18 -14.77
CA ASN A 69 10.16 8.90 -15.83
C ASN A 69 8.98 8.07 -16.34
N ALA A 70 7.94 8.74 -16.82
CA ALA A 70 6.75 8.11 -17.39
C ALA A 70 6.21 8.93 -18.57
N PHE A 71 5.44 8.25 -19.44
CA PHE A 71 4.63 8.87 -20.49
C PHE A 71 3.16 8.49 -20.25
N GLY A 72 2.23 9.39 -20.59
CA GLY A 72 0.81 9.12 -20.46
C GLY A 72 0.34 8.07 -21.47
N ALA A 73 -0.39 7.06 -21.02
CA ALA A 73 -1.02 6.04 -21.85
C ALA A 73 -2.54 6.07 -21.63
N ILE A 74 -3.30 6.12 -22.73
CA ILE A 74 -4.77 6.09 -22.73
C ILE A 74 -5.32 4.75 -23.24
N THR A 75 -4.45 3.88 -23.75
CA THR A 75 -4.79 2.49 -24.12
C THR A 75 -3.75 1.52 -23.56
N ALA A 76 -4.12 0.24 -23.43
CA ALA A 76 -3.18 -0.80 -23.02
C ALA A 76 -2.04 -1.00 -24.04
N GLY A 77 -2.32 -0.84 -25.34
CA GLY A 77 -1.33 -0.98 -26.40
C GLY A 77 -0.22 0.07 -26.37
N GLN A 78 -0.48 1.25 -25.79
CA GLN A 78 0.54 2.29 -25.59
C GLN A 78 1.45 2.04 -24.37
N ALA A 79 0.97 1.24 -23.41
CA ALA A 79 1.70 0.96 -22.17
C ALA A 79 2.64 -0.25 -22.28
N MET A 80 2.49 -1.05 -23.36
CA MET A 80 3.38 -2.17 -23.69
C MET A 80 4.62 -1.68 -24.43
#